data_AF-A0A658NI23-F1
#
_entry.id   AF-A0A658NI23-F1
#
_cell.length_a   1.000
_cell.length_b   1.000
_cell.length_c   1.000
_cell.angle_alpha   90.00
_cell.angle_beta   90.00
_cell.angle_gamma   90.00
#
_symmetry.space_group_name_H-M   'P 1'
#
loop_
_entity.id
_entity.type
_entity.pdbx_description
1 polymer ?
#
loop_
_entity_poly.entity_id
_entity_poly.type
_entity_poly.pdbx_seq_one_letter_code
_entity_poly.pdbx_strand_id
1 'polypeptide(L)' 'TNVAETSLTIDGIRLVIDSGLARIPRYDPYRGIKTLLIEKISSASADQRTGRAGRTAPGKCVRLWSEREHADRAGQE' A
#
# COMPACT_ATOMS: atom_id res chain seq x y z
N THR A 1 3.84 -3.60 -7.06
CA THR A 1 2.42 -4.00 -6.92
C THR A 1 2.19 -4.45 -5.50
N ASN A 2 0.94 -4.57 -5.04
CA ASN A 2 0.63 -5.08 -3.70
C ASN A 2 0.92 -6.59 -3.52
N VAL A 3 1.40 -7.29 -4.54
CA VAL A 3 1.87 -8.68 -4.41
C VAL A 3 3.05 -8.79 -3.44
N ALA A 4 3.96 -7.80 -3.42
CA ALA A 4 5.06 -7.75 -2.46
C ALA A 4 4.60 -7.37 -1.04
N GLU A 5 3.40 -6.80 -0.91
CA GLU A 5 2.82 -6.40 0.37
C GLU A 5 2.26 -7.60 1.15
N THR A 6 1.84 -8.68 0.49
CA THR A 6 1.24 -9.86 1.14
C THR A 6 1.94 -11.18 0.79
N SER A 7 2.27 -11.44 -0.48
CA SER A 7 2.53 -12.79 -0.99
C SER A 7 4.01 -13.17 -1.14
N LEU A 8 4.95 -12.23 -0.93
CA LEU A 8 6.38 -12.48 -1.08
C LEU A 8 7.15 -12.05 0.16
N THR A 9 8.16 -12.84 0.52
CA THR A 9 9.22 -12.40 1.44
C THR A 9 10.47 -12.20 0.61
N ILE A 10 11.04 -11.00 0.71
CA ILE A 10 12.29 -10.65 0.05
C ILE A 10 13.29 -10.38 1.17
N ASP A 11 14.38 -11.13 1.17
CA ASP A 11 15.40 -10.99 2.20
C ASP A 11 16.25 -9.74 1.99
N GLY A 12 16.73 -9.16 3.09
CA GLY A 12 17.65 -8.03 3.06
C GLY A 12 17.02 -6.69 2.71
N ILE A 13 15.69 -6.57 2.65
CA ILE A 13 15.04 -5.26 2.46
C ILE A 13 15.28 -4.38 3.69
N ARG A 14 15.88 -3.20 3.47
CA ARG A 14 16.15 -2.19 4.50
C ARG A 14 15.46 -0.85 4.22
N LEU A 15 15.01 -0.65 2.99
CA LEU A 15 14.35 0.57 2.51
C LEU A 15 13.13 0.20 1.68
N VAL A 16 11.99 0.79 2.04
CA VAL A 16 10.77 0.77 1.25
C VAL A 16 10.46 2.20 0.82
N ILE A 17 10.11 2.38 -0.46
CA ILE A 17 9.55 3.62 -0.98
C ILE A 17 8.10 3.32 -1.35
N ASP A 18 7.16 3.92 -0.64
CA ASP A 18 5.73 3.68 -0.82
C ASP A 18 5.08 4.84 -1.55
N SER A 19 4.51 4.56 -2.73
CA SER A 19 3.73 5.54 -3.49
C SER A 19 2.35 5.79 -2.87
N GLY A 20 1.89 4.91 -1.98
CA GLY A 20 0.58 5.02 -1.34
C GLY A 20 -0.59 4.74 -2.27
N LEU A 21 -0.32 4.14 -3.44
CA LEU A 21 -1.31 3.81 -4.47
C LEU A 21 -1.36 2.30 -4.74
N ALA A 22 -2.54 1.81 -5.12
CA ALA A 22 -2.75 0.45 -5.60
C ALA A 22 -3.78 0.44 -6.73
N ARG A 23 -3.75 -0.62 -7.55
CA ARG A 23 -4.81 -0.92 -8.50
C ARG A 23 -5.85 -1.78 -7.79
N ILE A 24 -7.03 -1.22 -7.54
CA ILE A 24 -8.12 -1.87 -6.81
C ILE A 24 -9.26 -2.20 -7.78
N PRO A 25 -9.75 -3.45 -7.81
CA PRO A 25 -10.91 -3.81 -8.60
C PRO A 25 -12.18 -3.23 -7.97
N ARG A 26 -12.90 -2.40 -8.73
CA ARG A 26 -14.21 -1.86 -8.35
C ARG A 26 -15.27 -2.28 -9.36
N TYR A 27 -16.49 -2.44 -8.88
CA TYR A 27 -17.64 -2.69 -9.73
C TYR A 27 -18.29 -1.36 -10.13
N ASP A 28 -18.45 -1.13 -11.44
CA ASP A 28 -19.21 0.00 -11.97
C ASP A 28 -20.67 -0.45 -12.17
N PRO A 29 -21.62 -0.03 -11.32
CA PRO A 29 -23.00 -0.47 -11.40
C PRO A 29 -23.75 0.10 -12.61
N TYR A 30 -23.29 1.22 -13.18
CA TYR A 30 -23.93 1.84 -14.34
C TYR A 30 -23.56 1.11 -15.63
N ARG A 31 -22.32 0.61 -15.71
CA ARG A 31 -21.82 -0.13 -16.88
C ARG A 31 -21.91 -1.65 -16.73
N GLY A 32 -22.14 -2.16 -15.52
CA GLY A 32 -22.22 -3.59 -15.24
C GLY A 32 -20.89 -4.33 -15.36
N ILE A 33 -19.75 -3.64 -15.21
CA ILE A 33 -18.41 -4.21 -15.43
C ILE A 33 -17.48 -4.00 -14.23
N LYS A 34 -16.50 -4.88 -14.07
CA LYS A 34 -15.37 -4.67 -13.16
C LYS A 34 -14.31 -3.81 -13.84
N THR A 35 -13.85 -2.79 -13.13
CA THR A 35 -12.79 -1.88 -13.58
C THR A 35 -11.66 -1.88 -12.57
N LEU A 36 -10.42 -1.73 -13.02
CA LEU A 36 -9.27 -1.50 -12.16
C LEU A 36 -9.03 0.01 -12.04
N LEU A 37 -9.22 0.55 -10.84
CA LEU A 37 -8.96 1.95 -10.54
C LEU A 37 -7.65 2.10 -9.78
N ILE A 38 -6.94 3.20 -9.99
CA ILE A 38 -5.79 3.57 -9.17
C ILE A 38 -6.32 4.37 -7.98
N GLU A 39 -6.16 3.83 -6.78
CA GLU A 39 -6.70 4.40 -5.55
C GLU A 39 -5.61 4.53 -4.49
N LYS A 40 -5.86 5.41 -3.51
CA LYS A 40 -5.05 5.53 -2.30
C LYS A 40 -5.24 4.26 -1.45
N ILE A 41 -4.13 3.65 -1.01
CA ILE A 41 -4.18 2.52 -0.07
C ILE A 41 -4.67 2.95 1.31
N SER A 42 -5.23 2.01 2.06
CA SER A 42 -5.59 2.18 3.48
C SER A 42 -4.36 2.47 4.35
N SER A 43 -4.58 3.00 5.55
CA SER A 43 -3.51 3.14 6.55
C SER A 43 -2.97 1.76 6.97
N ALA A 44 -3.83 0.75 7.13
CA ALA A 44 -3.41 -0.63 7.42
C ALA A 44 -2.47 -1.21 6.34
N SER A 45 -2.80 -1.03 5.05
CA SER A 45 -1.91 -1.43 3.94
C SER A 45 -0.59 -0.67 3.95
N ALA A 46 -0.61 0.63 4.24
CA ALA A 46 0.61 1.43 4.36
C ALA A 46 1.51 0.93 5.50
N ASP A 47 0.92 0.46 6.61
CA ASP A 47 1.67 -0.11 7.73
C ASP A 47 2.23 -1.49 7.41
N GLN A 48 1.46 -2.31 6.69
CA GLN A 48 1.94 -3.60 6.18
C GLN A 48 3.16 -3.42 5.25
N ARG A 49 3.13 -2.39 4.38
CA ARG A 49 4.25 -2.02 3.51
C ARG A 49 5.47 -1.54 4.30
N THR A 50 5.27 -0.68 5.30
CA THR A 50 6.34 -0.25 6.21
C THR A 50 7.04 -1.44 6.88
N GLY A 51 6.27 -2.44 7.33
CA GLY A 51 6.80 -3.65 7.96
C GLY A 51 7.77 -4.46 7.09
N ARG A 52 7.74 -4.27 5.76
CA ARG A 52 8.67 -4.95 4.83
C ARG A 52 10.12 -4.49 5.00
N ALA A 53 10.37 -3.24 5.41
CA ALA A 53 11.73 -2.75 5.66
C ALA A 53 12.35 -3.25 6.97
N GLY A 54 11.52 -3.70 7.92
CA GLY A 54 11.93 -4.02 9.28
C GLY A 54 12.09 -5.50 9.60
N ARG A 55 12.04 -6.40 8.60
CA ARG A 55 11.91 -7.85 8.86
C ARG A 55 13.13 -8.48 9.52
N THR A 56 14.34 -8.19 9.02
CA THR A 56 15.57 -8.88 9.46
C THR A 56 16.51 -7.99 10.27
N ALA A 57 16.29 -6.68 10.26
CA ALA A 57 17.03 -5.69 11.04
C ALA A 57 16.29 -4.32 10.93
N PRO A 58 16.72 -3.24 11.62
CA PRO A 58 16.06 -1.93 11.54
C PRO A 58 16.08 -1.33 10.12
N GLY A 59 14.92 -0.97 9.56
CA GLY A 59 14.83 -0.37 8.23
C GLY A 59 14.02 0.93 8.21
N LYS A 60 13.89 1.53 7.02
CA LYS A 60 13.14 2.78 6.81
C LYS A 60 12.08 2.60 5.74
N CYS A 61 10.95 3.28 5.93
CA CYS A 61 9.91 3.43 4.93
C CYS A 61 9.77 4.92 4.60
N VAL A 62 9.86 5.27 3.33
CA VAL A 62 9.64 6.64 2.83
C VAL A 62 8.29 6.65 2.12
N ARG A 63 7.36 7.44 2.66
CA ARG A 63 6.01 7.60 2.11
C ARG A 63 6.00 8.82 1.18
N LEU A 64 5.50 8.66 -0.04
CA LEU A 64 5.44 9.72 -1.05
C LEU A 64 4.18 10.60 -0.93
N TRP A 65 3.68 10.77 0.29
CA TRP A 65 2.52 11.61 0.61
C TRP A 65 2.70 12.25 2.00
N SER A 66 1.94 13.32 2.27
CA SER A 66 2.07 14.08 3.53
C SER A 66 1.48 13.36 4.75
N GLU A 67 1.88 13.77 5.96
CA GLU A 67 1.30 13.25 7.21
C GLU A 67 -0.21 13.54 7.29
N ARG A 68 -0.64 14.72 6.83
CA ARG A 68 -2.06 15.07 6.74
C ARG A 68 -2.82 14.08 5.85
N GLU A 69 -2.30 13.83 4.65
CA GLU A 69 -2.89 12.82 3.76
C GLU A 69 -2.86 11.41 4.36
N HIS A 70 -1.90 11.11 5.24
CA HIS A 70 -1.89 9.83 5.95
C HIS A 70 -3.01 9.74 6.99
N ALA A 71 -3.24 10.80 7.75
CA ALA A 71 -4.32 10.89 8.73
C ALA A 71 -5.71 10.77 8.08
N ASP A 72 -5.85 11.27 6.85
CA ASP A 72 -7.09 11.22 6.08
C ASP A 72 -7.35 9.86 5.38
N ARG A 73 -6.42 8.89 5.45
CA ARG A 73 -6.61 7.56 4.83
C ARG A 73 -7.60 6.71 5.62
N ALA A 74 -8.42 5.94 4.90
CA ALA A 74 -9.29 4.94 5.49
C ALA A 74 -8.49 3.91 6.30
N GLY A 75 -9.07 3.44 7.40
CA GLY A 75 -8.45 2.42 8.26
C GLY A 75 -8.24 1.08 7.54
N GLN A 76 -9.17 0.71 6.65
CA GLN A 76 -9.18 -0.52 5.86
C GLN A 76 -9.82 -0.25 4.48
N GLU A 77 -9.66 -1.18 3.53
CA GLU A 77 -10.13 -1.09 2.14
C GLU A 77 -11.65 -1.34 1.96
#